data_AF-A0A6N3DTE3-F1
#
_entry.id   AF-A0A6N3DTE3-F1
#
_cell.length_a   1.000
_cell.length_b   1.000
_cell.length_c   1.000
_cell.angle_alpha   90.00
_cell.angle_beta   90.00
_cell.angle_gamma   90.00
#
_symmetry.space_group_name_H-M   'P 1'
#
loop_
_entity.id
_entity.type
_entity.pdbx_description
1 polymer ?
#
loop_
_entity_poly.entity_id
_entity_poly.type
_entity_poly.pdbx_seq_one_letter_code
_entity_poly.pdbx_strand_id
1 'polypeptide(L)' 'MIHTQTPEKLAQQQKLDRELAAVLMAISVTTRSIARNIHLLSMQRHVKGVNPYDKR' A
#
# COMPACT_ATOMS: atom_id res chain seq x y z
N MET A 1 -11.25 -14.82 -36.31
CA MET A 1 -10.99 -15.94 -35.37
C MET A 1 -11.15 -15.40 -33.96
N ILE A 2 -12.24 -15.74 -33.27
CA ILE A 2 -12.44 -15.27 -31.88
C ILE A 2 -11.51 -16.10 -31.00
N HIS A 3 -10.54 -15.45 -30.36
CA HIS A 3 -9.74 -16.07 -29.29
C HIS A 3 -10.61 -16.19 -28.05
N THR A 4 -11.47 -17.21 -28.00
CA THR A 4 -12.21 -17.54 -26.80
C THR A 4 -11.22 -18.06 -25.76
N GLN A 5 -11.09 -17.36 -24.63
CA GLN A 5 -10.32 -17.87 -23.51
C GLN A 5 -10.98 -19.15 -23.00
N THR A 6 -10.19 -20.21 -22.81
CA THR A 6 -10.68 -21.43 -22.18
C THR A 6 -11.11 -21.12 -20.74
N PRO A 7 -12.12 -21.81 -20.20
CA PRO A 7 -12.61 -21.58 -18.84
C PRO A 7 -11.50 -21.69 -17.78
N GLU A 8 -10.51 -22.56 -18.01
CA GLU A 8 -9.32 -22.69 -17.15
C GLU A 8 -8.46 -21.42 -17.13
N LYS A 9 -8.26 -20.79 -18.29
CA LYS A 9 -7.48 -19.54 -18.40
C LYS A 9 -8.19 -18.37 -17.71
N LEU A 10 -9.53 -18.36 -17.76
CA LEU A 10 -10.34 -17.39 -17.01
C LEU A 10 -10.24 -17.60 -15.50
N ALA A 11 -10.32 -18.85 -15.03
CA ALA A 11 -10.17 -19.16 -13.61
C ALA A 11 -8.77 -18.80 -13.07
N GLN A 12 -7.72 -19.04 -13.87
CA GLN A 12 -6.35 -18.62 -13.54
C GLN A 12 -6.22 -17.10 -13.45
N GLN A 13 -6.79 -16.36 -14.41
CA GLN A 13 -6.78 -14.90 -14.39
C GLN A 13 -7.49 -14.36 -13.13
N GLN A 14 -8.67 -14.88 -12.81
CA GLN A 14 -9.41 -14.48 -11.61
C GLN A 14 -8.64 -14.77 -10.32
N LYS A 15 -7.87 -15.86 -10.26
CA LYS A 15 -7.01 -16.17 -9.11
C LYS A 15 -5.90 -15.12 -8.98
N LEU A 16 -5.20 -14.81 -10.07
CA LEU A 16 -4.16 -13.79 -10.09
C LEU A 16 -4.70 -12.40 -9.72
N ASP A 17 -5.87 -12.03 -10.22
CA ASP A 17 -6.50 -10.74 -9.90
C ASP A 17 -6.83 -10.64 -8.40
N ARG A 18 -7.28 -11.75 -7.77
CA ARG A 18 -7.51 -11.80 -6.32
C ARG A 18 -6.22 -11.70 -5.52
N GLU A 19 -5.17 -12.40 -5.94
CA GLU A 19 -3.85 -12.32 -5.30
C GLU A 19 -3.28 -10.91 -5.40
N LEU A 20 -3.37 -10.29 -6.58
CA LEU A 20 -2.95 -8.91 -6.79
C LEU A 20 -3.74 -7.94 -5.92
N ALA A 21 -5.07 -8.09 -5.85
CA ALA A 21 -5.91 -7.25 -4.99
C ALA A 21 -5.52 -7.39 -3.51
N ALA A 22 -5.24 -8.61 -3.05
CA ALA A 22 -4.80 -8.86 -1.68
C ALA A 22 -3.45 -8.18 -1.37
N VAL A 23 -2.48 -8.27 -2.28
CA VAL A 23 -1.18 -7.59 -2.16
C VAL A 23 -1.36 -6.07 -2.12
N LEU A 24 -2.17 -5.50 -3.02
CA LEU A 24 -2.46 -4.07 -3.05
C LEU A 24 -3.17 -3.59 -1.78
N MET A 25 -4.08 -4.38 -1.22
CA MET A 25 -4.70 -4.09 0.08
C MET A 25 -3.67 -4.07 1.21
N ALA A 26 -2.77 -5.06 1.26
CA ALA A 26 -1.70 -5.10 2.26
C ALA A 26 -0.75 -3.89 2.15
N ILE A 27 -0.38 -3.50 0.93
CA ILE A 27 0.40 -2.28 0.66
C ILE A 27 -0.36 -1.04 1.16
N SER A 28 -1.65 -0.92 0.86
CA SER A 28 -2.48 0.23 1.29
C SER A 28 -2.54 0.36 2.80
N VAL A 29 -2.75 -0.74 3.52
CA VAL A 29 -2.74 -0.78 4.99
C VAL A 29 -1.38 -0.35 5.54
N THR A 30 -0.30 -0.88 4.96
CA THR A 30 1.07 -0.56 5.38
C THR A 30 1.40 0.91 5.17
N THR A 31 1.07 1.47 4.00
CA THR A 31 1.26 2.89 3.68
C THR A 31 0.50 3.80 4.64
N ARG A 32 -0.74 3.46 4.98
CA ARG A 32 -1.53 4.21 5.97
C ARG A 32 -0.88 4.19 7.36
N SER A 33 -0.36 3.03 7.79
CA SER A 33 0.34 2.91 9.06
C SER A 33 1.63 3.75 9.09
N ILE A 34 2.41 3.74 8.01
CA ILE A 34 3.62 4.55 7.88
C ILE A 34 3.27 6.05 7.96
N ALA A 35 2.27 6.50 7.20
CA ALA A 35 1.82 7.89 7.21
C ALA A 35 1.40 8.35 8.62
N ARG A 36 0.66 7.50 9.35
CA ARG A 36 0.29 7.76 10.75
C ARG A 36 1.51 7.88 11.65
N ASN A 37 2.47 6.96 11.55
CA ASN A 37 3.68 6.98 12.37
C ASN A 37 4.52 8.23 12.11
N ILE A 38 4.69 8.63 10.84
CA ILE A 38 5.38 9.87 10.47
C ILE A 38 4.67 11.08 11.09
N HIS A 39 3.34 11.13 11.01
CA HIS A 39 2.56 12.21 11.62
C HIS A 39 2.78 12.30 13.12
N LEU A 40 2.71 11.17 13.84
CA LEU A 40 2.95 11.13 15.29
C LEU A 40 4.39 11.56 15.64
N LEU A 41 5.39 11.11 14.90
CA LEU A 41 6.78 11.53 15.10
C LEU A 41 6.96 13.03 14.83
N SER A 42 6.30 13.57 13.81
CA SER A 42 6.30 15.01 13.53
C SER A 42 5.71 15.80 14.71
N MET A 43 4.56 15.37 15.23
CA MET A 43 3.93 15.99 16.40
C MET A 43 4.82 15.93 17.64
N GLN A 44 5.47 14.79 17.90
CA GLN A 44 6.42 14.65 19.02
C GLN A 44 7.62 15.59 18.88
N ARG A 45 8.17 15.75 17.66
CA ARG A 45 9.26 16.71 17.40
C ARG A 45 8.81 18.14 17.61
N HIS A 46 7.62 18.49 17.14
CA HIS A 46 7.03 19.82 17.34
C HIS A 46 6.89 20.16 18.84
N VAL A 47 6.35 19.24 19.64
CA VAL A 47 6.23 19.43 21.11
C VAL A 47 7.58 19.61 21.78
N LYS A 48 8.63 18.93 21.30
CA LYS A 48 9.99 19.07 21.81
C LYS A 48 10.72 20.32 21.33
N GLY A 49 10.08 21.18 20.53
CA GLY A 49 10.70 22.38 19.96
C GLY A 49 11.81 22.09 18.95
N VAL A 50 11.88 20.86 18.42
CA VAL A 50 12.88 20.47 17.41
C VAL A 50 12.46 21.09 16.09
N ASN A 51 13.32 21.94 15.51
CA ASN A 51 13.04 22.57 14.21
C ASN A 51 12.89 21.48 13.14
N PRO A 52 11.73 21.37 12.47
CA PRO A 52 11.50 20.34 11.44
C PRO A 52 12.38 20.52 10.19
N TYR A 53 12.99 21.70 10.02
CA TYR A 53 13.93 21.99 8.94
C TYR A 53 15.40 21.80 9.33
N ASP A 54 15.66 21.36 10.56
CA ASP A 54 17.01 21.06 11.01
C ASP A 54 17.45 19.75 10.36
N LYS A 55 18.21 19.87 9.26
CA LYS A 55 18.84 18.73 8.61
C LYS A 55 19.99 18.30 9.52
N ARG A 56 19.94 17.05 9.98
CA ARG A 56 21.07 16.39 10.66
C ARG A 56 22.29 16.32 9.76
#